data_AF-A0A532D035-F1
#
_entry.id   AF-A0A532D035-F1
#
_cell.length_a   1.000
_cell.length_b   1.000
_cell.length_c   1.000
_cell.angle_alpha   90.00
_cell.angle_beta   90.00
_cell.angle_gamma   90.00
#
_symmetry.space_group_name_H-M   'P 1'
#
loop_
_entity.id
_entity.type
_entity.pdbx_description
1 polymer ?
#
loop_
_entity_poly.entity_id
_entity_poly.type
_entity_poly.pdbx_seq_one_letter_code
_entity_poly.pdbx_strand_id
1 'polypeptide(L)'
;MKMLRLLLFLAISFAGCNRSDPIVLIQLHPKNPDIIYVATNDYIYKTRDAGQTWTNLSQGMSYSRVIAMAIDPVYPATVYAGTKGDAVYKSYDGGQRWISMRSGLDDATITSVVNQFLFDPADAQHIFLATTMGVFETKNGGEQWTKKMEGMNEVLMVVTLGMDPTRPSILYAGTSGGVYKSMDQAAHWVKVNNGLVPPDMVKTSRALNVTSILVDPYEPNTVYAATLAGLYKTTDAAKGWKRIGESLADQMIIAMVLDRTRRGVIYITGRDGVHRSEDGGGTWVVLNKGLATTNIRTIAQSEADPGVFYAGTNGSGLYRSQDAGEIWEPMPVVGGKP
;
A
#
# COMPACT_ATOMS: atom_id res chain seq x y z
N MET A 1 39.87 33.14 54.44
CA MET A 1 39.00 31.95 54.55
C MET A 1 37.70 32.23 53.79
N LYS A 2 37.65 31.93 52.48
CA LYS A 2 36.44 32.02 51.66
C LYS A 2 36.39 30.77 50.78
N MET A 3 35.36 29.96 51.01
CA MET A 3 35.02 28.72 50.32
C MET A 3 34.56 29.05 48.89
N LEU A 4 35.19 28.46 47.88
CA LEU A 4 34.72 28.50 46.49
C LEU A 4 33.91 27.21 46.24
N ARG A 5 32.58 27.34 46.08
CA ARG A 5 31.69 26.23 45.70
C ARG A 5 31.82 25.99 44.19
N LEU A 6 32.29 24.80 43.82
CA LEU A 6 32.29 24.30 42.45
C LEU A 6 30.88 23.78 42.13
N LEU A 7 30.16 24.46 41.22
CA LEU A 7 28.89 23.95 40.66
C LEU A 7 29.21 23.07 39.45
N LEU A 8 28.97 21.77 39.61
CA LEU A 8 29.03 20.78 38.53
C LEU A 8 27.72 20.88 37.74
N PHE A 9 27.74 21.47 36.55
CA PHE A 9 26.60 21.40 35.62
C PHE A 9 26.61 20.03 34.94
N LEU A 10 25.75 19.13 35.42
CA LEU A 10 25.43 17.88 34.74
C LEU A 10 24.58 18.23 33.52
N ALA A 11 25.18 18.26 32.33
CA ALA A 11 24.45 18.35 31.07
C ALA A 11 23.72 17.02 30.85
N ILE A 12 22.44 16.96 31.24
CA ILE A 12 21.53 15.90 30.84
C ILE A 12 21.26 16.12 29.35
N SER A 13 21.95 15.37 28.49
CA SER A 13 21.55 15.25 27.09
C SER A 13 20.18 14.57 27.08
N PHE A 14 19.12 15.34 26.84
CA PHE A 14 17.89 14.77 26.34
C PHE A 14 18.22 14.13 25.00
N ALA A 15 18.41 12.81 24.99
CA ALA A 15 18.22 12.02 23.78
C ALA A 15 16.74 12.20 23.42
N GLY A 16 16.45 13.26 22.65
CA GLY A 16 15.16 13.43 22.02
C GLY A 16 14.86 12.14 21.31
N CYS A 17 13.76 11.50 21.67
CA CYS A 17 13.22 10.39 20.90
C CYS A 17 12.92 10.97 19.52
N ASN A 18 13.88 10.89 18.59
CA ASN A 18 13.77 11.37 17.23
C ASN A 18 12.73 10.50 16.52
N ARG A 19 11.46 10.82 16.77
CA ARG A 19 10.33 10.14 16.16
C ARG A 19 10.30 10.58 14.71
N SER A 20 10.65 9.68 13.80
CA SER A 20 10.46 9.92 12.37
C SER A 20 8.96 9.99 12.09
N ASP A 21 8.59 10.80 11.10
CA ASP A 21 7.21 10.80 10.61
C ASP A 21 6.80 9.38 10.17
N PRO A 22 5.52 9.00 10.35
CA PRO A 22 5.01 7.73 9.84
C PRO A 22 5.18 7.63 8.33
N ILE A 23 5.79 6.53 7.89
CA ILE A 23 5.88 6.19 6.47
C ILE A 23 4.53 5.62 6.05
N VAL A 24 3.78 6.35 5.22
CA VAL A 24 2.45 5.96 4.73
C VAL A 24 2.57 4.90 3.64
N LEU A 25 3.42 5.14 2.66
CA LEU A 25 3.61 4.28 1.50
C LEU A 25 5.04 4.44 0.98
N ILE A 26 5.51 3.40 0.31
CA ILE A 26 6.79 3.37 -0.41
C ILE A 26 6.48 3.01 -1.85
N GLN A 27 6.97 3.81 -2.79
CA GLN A 27 6.87 3.52 -4.21
C GLN A 27 8.27 3.48 -4.81
N LEU A 28 8.65 2.29 -5.30
CA LEU A 28 9.96 2.02 -5.86
C LEU A 28 9.95 2.23 -7.36
N HIS A 29 11.00 2.83 -7.91
CA HIS A 29 11.17 2.92 -9.35
C HIS A 29 11.46 1.52 -9.93
N PRO A 30 10.79 1.11 -11.04
CA PRO A 30 10.80 -0.28 -11.51
C PRO A 30 12.19 -0.79 -11.95
N LYS A 31 13.05 0.13 -12.40
CA LYS A 31 14.38 -0.22 -12.97
C LYS A 31 15.58 0.45 -12.32
N ASN A 32 15.37 1.39 -11.41
CA ASN A 32 16.45 2.21 -10.88
C ASN A 32 16.35 2.20 -9.34
N PRO A 33 17.17 1.41 -8.65
CA PRO A 33 17.08 1.26 -7.20
C PRO A 33 17.42 2.55 -6.44
N ASP A 34 18.07 3.52 -7.09
CA ASP A 34 18.42 4.79 -6.46
C ASP A 34 17.21 5.73 -6.32
N ILE A 35 16.12 5.47 -7.06
CA ILE A 35 14.92 6.30 -7.06
C ILE A 35 13.82 5.63 -6.23
N ILE A 36 13.53 6.24 -5.09
CA ILE A 36 12.46 5.83 -4.18
C ILE A 36 11.60 7.05 -3.87
N TYR A 37 10.28 6.85 -3.88
CA TYR A 37 9.32 7.83 -3.38
C TYR A 37 8.74 7.32 -2.06
N VAL A 38 8.58 8.23 -1.12
CA VAL A 38 7.99 7.97 0.19
C VAL A 38 6.97 9.05 0.48
N ALA A 39 5.75 8.66 0.84
CA ALA A 39 4.79 9.60 1.43
C ALA A 39 4.80 9.46 2.95
N THR A 40 4.87 10.59 3.65
CA THR A 40 4.54 10.71 5.07
C THR A 40 3.09 11.20 5.22
N ASN A 41 2.65 11.50 6.43
CA ASN A 41 1.31 12.07 6.63
C ASN A 41 1.12 13.42 5.95
N ASP A 42 2.20 14.17 5.78
CA ASP A 42 2.14 15.58 5.36
C ASP A 42 2.83 15.82 4.02
N TYR A 43 3.84 15.03 3.66
CA TYR A 43 4.67 15.30 2.48
C TYR A 43 5.01 14.06 1.66
N ILE A 44 5.33 14.29 0.38
CA ILE A 44 6.01 13.31 -0.48
C ILE A 44 7.49 13.68 -0.51
N TYR A 45 8.34 12.66 -0.38
CA TYR A 45 9.78 12.78 -0.55
C TYR A 45 10.26 11.85 -1.66
N LYS A 46 11.34 12.25 -2.31
CA LYS A 46 12.07 11.44 -3.29
C LYS A 46 13.55 11.44 -3.00
N THR A 47 14.16 10.28 -3.13
CA THR A 47 15.62 10.11 -3.23
C THR A 47 16.01 9.81 -4.68
N ARG A 48 17.25 10.12 -5.04
CA ARG A 48 17.92 9.71 -6.29
C ARG A 48 19.28 9.06 -6.01
N ASP A 49 19.52 8.67 -4.76
CA ASP A 49 20.79 8.15 -4.24
C ASP A 49 20.55 7.00 -3.23
N ALA A 50 19.53 6.18 -3.50
CA ALA A 50 19.16 5.01 -2.72
C ALA A 50 18.86 5.31 -1.24
N GLY A 51 18.30 6.50 -0.99
CA GLY A 51 17.83 6.97 0.32
C GLY A 51 18.89 7.64 1.18
N GLN A 52 20.03 8.03 0.62
CA GLN A 52 21.03 8.84 1.33
C GLN A 52 20.53 10.27 1.58
N THR A 53 19.86 10.87 0.59
CA THR A 53 19.25 12.20 0.69
C THR A 53 17.81 12.19 0.17
N TRP A 54 16.99 13.08 0.73
CA TRP A 54 15.56 13.19 0.43
C TRP A 54 15.17 14.62 0.04
N THR A 55 14.47 14.75 -1.08
CA THR A 55 13.90 16.02 -1.57
C THR A 55 12.38 16.02 -1.39
N ASN A 56 11.82 17.07 -0.79
CA ASN A 56 10.37 17.24 -0.68
C ASN A 56 9.76 17.59 -2.05
N LEU A 57 8.71 16.88 -2.45
CA LEU A 57 8.02 17.00 -3.74
C LEU A 57 6.57 17.47 -3.63
N SER A 58 6.13 17.92 -2.45
CA SER A 58 4.74 18.33 -2.23
C SER A 58 4.38 19.70 -2.82
N GLN A 59 5.37 20.44 -3.35
CA GLN A 59 5.11 21.77 -3.91
C GLN A 59 4.13 21.70 -5.09
N GLY A 60 3.08 22.53 -5.04
CA GLY A 60 2.06 22.60 -6.09
C GLY A 60 0.89 21.63 -5.91
N MET A 61 0.95 20.72 -4.94
CA MET A 61 -0.23 20.01 -4.44
C MET A 61 -0.87 20.86 -3.33
N SER A 62 -2.20 20.85 -3.27
CA SER A 62 -2.90 21.29 -2.06
C SER A 62 -2.44 20.45 -0.85
N TYR A 63 -2.59 20.98 0.37
CA TYR A 63 -2.19 20.32 1.62
C TYR A 63 -3.01 19.05 1.96
N SER A 64 -3.51 18.33 0.94
CA SER A 64 -4.17 17.05 1.10
C SER A 64 -3.15 15.94 1.31
N ARG A 65 -3.45 15.11 2.30
CA ARG A 65 -2.68 13.91 2.62
C ARG A 65 -2.66 12.97 1.42
N VAL A 66 -1.46 12.57 1.02
CA VAL A 66 -1.23 11.57 -0.03
C VAL A 66 -1.39 10.18 0.57
N ILE A 67 -2.26 9.38 -0.03
CA ILE A 67 -2.63 8.05 0.46
C ILE A 67 -2.16 6.96 -0.50
N ALA A 68 -2.12 7.25 -1.79
CA ALA A 68 -1.66 6.33 -2.83
C ALA A 68 -0.66 7.02 -3.75
N MET A 69 0.29 6.26 -4.28
CA MET A 69 1.13 6.70 -5.39
C MET A 69 1.28 5.57 -6.39
N ALA A 70 1.61 5.91 -7.63
CA ALA A 70 2.03 4.95 -8.63
C ALA A 70 3.00 5.58 -9.63
N ILE A 71 3.80 4.74 -10.26
CA ILE A 71 4.74 5.10 -11.33
C ILE A 71 4.23 4.44 -12.59
N ASP A 72 4.18 5.18 -13.70
CA ASP A 72 3.89 4.60 -15.00
C ASP A 72 4.97 3.55 -15.33
N PRO A 73 4.59 2.27 -15.57
CA PRO A 73 5.55 1.19 -15.76
C PRO A 73 6.33 1.31 -17.08
N VAL A 74 5.80 2.05 -18.07
CA VAL A 74 6.42 2.27 -19.38
C VAL A 74 7.23 3.56 -19.37
N TYR A 75 6.73 4.61 -18.72
CA TYR A 75 7.37 5.93 -18.63
C TYR A 75 7.59 6.38 -17.18
N PRO A 76 8.61 5.89 -16.46
CA PRO A 76 8.76 6.12 -15.01
C PRO A 76 8.98 7.56 -14.54
N ALA A 77 9.16 8.52 -15.46
CA ALA A 77 9.11 9.94 -15.14
C ALA A 77 7.66 10.41 -14.88
N THR A 78 6.67 9.71 -15.42
CA THR A 78 5.26 9.93 -15.13
C THR A 78 4.89 9.24 -13.83
N VAL A 79 4.46 10.03 -12.85
CA VAL A 79 4.05 9.55 -11.52
C VAL A 79 2.70 10.13 -11.14
N TYR A 80 1.94 9.35 -10.37
CA TYR A 80 0.59 9.67 -9.93
C TYR A 80 0.56 9.72 -8.40
N ALA A 81 -0.22 10.66 -7.87
CA ALA A 81 -0.49 10.78 -6.45
C ALA A 81 -2.00 10.84 -6.21
N GLY A 82 -2.48 9.92 -5.38
CA GLY A 82 -3.86 9.83 -4.91
C GLY A 82 -3.96 10.46 -3.54
N THR A 83 -4.90 11.36 -3.37
CA THR A 83 -5.00 12.22 -2.18
C THR A 83 -6.33 12.04 -1.47
N LYS A 84 -6.40 12.54 -0.23
CA LYS A 84 -7.65 12.78 0.48
C LYS A 84 -8.20 14.17 0.12
N GLY A 85 -9.36 14.21 -0.52
CA GLY A 85 -10.13 15.40 -0.86
C GLY A 85 -9.81 16.01 -2.22
N ASP A 86 -8.61 15.76 -2.75
CA ASP A 86 -8.15 16.34 -4.00
C ASP A 86 -8.05 15.38 -5.19
N ALA A 87 -8.55 14.15 -4.99
CA ALA A 87 -8.54 13.06 -5.94
C ALA A 87 -7.14 12.75 -6.47
N VAL A 88 -6.87 12.97 -7.76
CA VAL A 88 -5.65 12.54 -8.45
C VAL A 88 -4.80 13.73 -8.90
N TYR A 89 -3.50 13.64 -8.65
CA TYR A 89 -2.48 14.45 -9.28
C TYR A 89 -1.59 13.58 -10.16
N LYS A 90 -1.11 14.15 -11.27
CA LYS A 90 -0.13 13.54 -12.17
C LYS A 90 1.04 14.48 -12.37
N SER A 91 2.23 13.92 -12.40
CA SER A 91 3.47 14.61 -12.73
C SER A 91 4.13 13.91 -13.92
N TYR A 92 4.73 14.69 -14.82
CA TYR A 92 5.47 14.18 -15.98
C TYR A 92 7.00 14.26 -15.81
N ASP A 93 7.48 14.79 -14.69
CA ASP A 93 8.88 15.09 -14.41
C ASP A 93 9.38 14.45 -13.10
N GLY A 94 8.77 13.34 -12.72
CA GLY A 94 9.13 12.56 -11.53
C GLY A 94 8.82 13.28 -10.23
N GLY A 95 7.69 14.01 -10.20
CA GLY A 95 7.11 14.68 -9.05
C GLY A 95 7.63 16.09 -8.78
N GLN A 96 8.34 16.73 -9.73
CA GLN A 96 8.79 18.13 -9.55
C GLN A 96 7.65 19.12 -9.76
N ARG A 97 6.72 18.79 -10.68
CA ARG A 97 5.50 19.55 -10.91
C ARG A 97 4.30 18.61 -10.98
N TRP A 98 3.22 19.02 -10.34
CA TRP A 98 1.97 18.26 -10.26
C TRP A 98 0.83 19.00 -10.94
N ILE A 99 0.01 18.24 -11.66
CA ILE A 99 -1.20 18.72 -12.35
C ILE A 99 -2.38 17.93 -11.80
N SER A 100 -3.47 18.62 -11.47
CA SER A 100 -4.68 17.97 -10.97
C SER A 100 -5.44 17.30 -12.12
N MET A 101 -5.79 16.03 -11.93
CA MET A 101 -6.41 15.16 -12.94
C MET A 101 -7.80 14.70 -12.46
N ARG A 102 -8.76 15.64 -12.42
CA ARG A 102 -10.09 15.44 -11.81
C ARG A 102 -11.24 15.19 -12.76
N SER A 103 -11.02 15.30 -14.06
CA SER A 103 -12.11 15.21 -15.04
C SER A 103 -12.81 13.85 -14.90
N GLY A 104 -14.12 13.86 -14.64
CA GLY A 104 -14.92 12.64 -14.41
C GLY A 104 -14.81 12.04 -12.99
N LEU A 105 -14.20 12.75 -12.05
CA LEU A 105 -14.19 12.44 -10.61
C LEU A 105 -15.11 13.39 -9.83
N ASP A 106 -16.19 13.86 -10.45
CA ASP A 106 -17.08 14.90 -9.89
C ASP A 106 -17.79 14.45 -8.59
N ASP A 107 -17.97 13.14 -8.42
CA ASP A 107 -18.49 12.53 -7.18
C ASP A 107 -17.47 12.59 -6.02
N ALA A 108 -16.20 12.86 -6.29
CA ALA A 108 -15.15 12.91 -5.26
C ALA A 108 -15.29 14.20 -4.45
N THR A 109 -15.90 14.09 -3.27
CA THR A 109 -16.01 15.17 -2.30
C THR A 109 -14.66 15.45 -1.63
N ILE A 110 -14.59 16.54 -0.84
CA ILE A 110 -13.44 16.86 0.02
C ILE A 110 -13.07 15.75 1.03
N THR A 111 -13.95 14.77 1.25
CA THR A 111 -13.68 13.61 2.11
C THR A 111 -13.30 12.36 1.34
N SER A 112 -13.38 12.38 0.00
CA SER A 112 -13.03 11.25 -0.86
C SER A 112 -11.55 10.92 -0.79
N VAL A 113 -11.21 9.64 -0.81
CA VAL A 113 -9.81 9.17 -0.78
C VAL A 113 -9.56 8.27 -1.98
N VAL A 114 -8.47 8.53 -2.69
CA VAL A 114 -7.89 7.59 -3.66
C VAL A 114 -6.99 6.62 -2.90
N ASN A 115 -7.44 5.37 -2.79
CA ASN A 115 -6.78 4.34 -1.98
C ASN A 115 -5.71 3.56 -2.77
N GLN A 116 -5.90 3.38 -4.09
CA GLN A 116 -5.00 2.59 -4.92
C GLN A 116 -5.13 2.97 -6.39
N PHE A 117 -4.01 2.95 -7.12
CA PHE A 117 -3.97 2.90 -8.58
C PHE A 117 -3.64 1.47 -9.01
N LEU A 118 -4.30 0.98 -10.06
CA LEU A 118 -4.05 -0.32 -10.64
C LEU A 118 -3.96 -0.19 -12.16
N PHE A 119 -2.76 -0.40 -12.70
CA PHE A 119 -2.50 -0.35 -14.13
C PHE A 119 -2.92 -1.66 -14.80
N ASP A 120 -3.46 -1.56 -16.01
CA ASP A 120 -3.54 -2.70 -16.92
C ASP A 120 -2.11 -3.05 -17.39
N PRO A 121 -1.65 -4.30 -17.22
CA PRO A 121 -0.30 -4.69 -17.65
C PRO A 121 -0.10 -4.62 -19.16
N ALA A 122 -1.17 -4.62 -19.97
CA ALA A 122 -1.10 -4.52 -21.41
C ALA A 122 -1.14 -3.07 -21.93
N ASP A 123 -1.62 -2.11 -21.13
CA ASP A 123 -1.78 -0.72 -21.53
C ASP A 123 -1.58 0.23 -20.34
N ALA A 124 -0.45 0.95 -20.32
CA ALA A 124 -0.14 1.90 -19.26
C ALA A 124 -1.07 3.13 -19.23
N GLN A 125 -1.87 3.38 -20.28
CA GLN A 125 -2.89 4.42 -20.28
C GLN A 125 -4.22 3.94 -19.66
N HIS A 126 -4.39 2.62 -19.49
CA HIS A 126 -5.57 2.03 -18.88
C HIS A 126 -5.32 1.80 -17.38
N ILE A 127 -6.00 2.60 -16.54
CA ILE A 127 -5.77 2.61 -15.09
C ILE A 127 -7.12 2.55 -14.37
N PHE A 128 -7.19 1.74 -13.31
CA PHE A 128 -8.30 1.70 -12.38
C PHE A 128 -7.92 2.35 -11.04
N LEU A 129 -8.89 3.01 -10.39
CA LEU A 129 -8.76 3.54 -9.05
C LEU A 129 -9.67 2.80 -8.08
N ALA A 130 -9.12 2.43 -6.93
CA ALA A 130 -9.92 2.18 -5.74
C ALA A 130 -10.15 3.52 -5.03
N THR A 131 -11.40 3.91 -4.80
CA THR A 131 -11.72 5.12 -4.04
C THR A 131 -12.83 4.87 -3.02
N THR A 132 -12.93 5.75 -2.02
CA THR A 132 -14.08 5.75 -1.10
C THR A 132 -15.41 6.03 -1.80
N MET A 133 -15.41 6.48 -3.06
CA MET A 133 -16.62 6.74 -3.86
C MET A 133 -16.90 5.65 -4.91
N GLY A 134 -16.07 4.61 -4.97
CA GLY A 134 -16.20 3.50 -5.92
C GLY A 134 -14.95 3.24 -6.76
N VAL A 135 -15.10 2.38 -7.76
CA VAL A 135 -14.10 2.15 -8.80
C VAL A 135 -14.23 3.22 -9.88
N PHE A 136 -13.10 3.77 -10.32
CA PHE A 136 -13.02 4.62 -11.50
C PHE A 136 -12.01 4.04 -12.49
N GLU A 137 -12.22 4.29 -13.77
CA GLU A 137 -11.39 3.83 -14.89
C GLU A 137 -11.01 5.01 -15.76
N THR A 138 -9.77 5.00 -16.26
CA THR A 138 -9.30 5.88 -17.34
C THR A 138 -8.68 5.01 -18.43
N LYS A 139 -8.83 5.42 -19.69
CA LYS A 139 -8.14 4.81 -20.85
C LYS A 139 -7.17 5.77 -21.54
N ASN A 140 -6.91 6.92 -20.90
CA ASN A 140 -6.06 8.00 -21.42
C ASN A 140 -5.10 8.51 -20.34
N GLY A 141 -4.59 7.60 -19.52
CA GLY A 141 -3.54 7.90 -18.54
C GLY A 141 -3.96 8.92 -17.49
N GLY A 142 -5.24 8.98 -17.15
CA GLY A 142 -5.80 9.81 -16.09
C GLY A 142 -6.35 11.17 -16.54
N GLU A 143 -6.39 11.47 -17.84
CA GLU A 143 -6.96 12.73 -18.33
C GLU A 143 -8.48 12.78 -18.16
N GLN A 144 -9.17 11.64 -18.33
CA GLN A 144 -10.59 11.48 -18.08
C GLN A 144 -10.86 10.18 -17.31
N TRP A 145 -11.68 10.29 -16.27
CA TRP A 145 -12.13 9.15 -15.47
C TRP A 145 -13.61 8.84 -15.73
N THR A 146 -13.98 7.58 -15.55
CA THR A 146 -15.37 7.08 -15.63
C THR A 146 -15.64 6.14 -14.47
N LYS A 147 -16.76 6.33 -13.76
CA LYS A 147 -17.14 5.48 -12.63
C LYS A 147 -17.60 4.09 -13.10
N LYS A 148 -17.18 3.04 -12.39
CA LYS A 148 -17.38 1.62 -12.75
C LYS A 148 -17.92 0.79 -11.58
N MET A 149 -19.19 1.03 -11.25
CA MET A 149 -19.85 0.45 -10.07
C MET A 149 -21.07 -0.43 -10.39
N GLU A 150 -21.27 -0.82 -11.65
CA GLU A 150 -22.40 -1.66 -12.03
C GLU A 150 -22.35 -3.02 -11.30
N GLY A 151 -23.44 -3.40 -10.63
CA GLY A 151 -23.51 -4.61 -9.80
C GLY A 151 -23.05 -4.44 -8.34
N MET A 152 -22.44 -3.31 -7.97
CA MET A 152 -22.01 -3.00 -6.59
C MET A 152 -23.07 -2.20 -5.81
N ASN A 153 -24.28 -2.73 -5.64
CA ASN A 153 -25.42 -1.99 -5.10
C ASN A 153 -25.38 -1.69 -3.58
N GLU A 154 -24.55 -2.40 -2.82
CA GLU A 154 -24.49 -2.31 -1.34
C GLU A 154 -23.14 -1.76 -0.83
N VAL A 155 -22.34 -1.17 -1.72
CA VAL A 155 -20.96 -0.76 -1.41
C VAL A 155 -20.89 0.70 -1.03
N LEU A 156 -20.34 0.97 0.16
CA LEU A 156 -20.07 2.33 0.61
C LEU A 156 -18.70 2.82 0.11
N MET A 157 -17.69 1.95 0.07
CA MET A 157 -16.31 2.30 -0.26
C MET A 157 -15.58 1.15 -0.92
N VAL A 158 -14.71 1.46 -1.89
CA VAL A 158 -13.74 0.51 -2.46
C VAL A 158 -12.36 0.86 -1.90
N VAL A 159 -11.75 -0.11 -1.21
CA VAL A 159 -10.48 0.08 -0.49
C VAL A 159 -9.31 -0.36 -1.35
N THR A 160 -9.47 -1.43 -2.12
CA THR A 160 -8.36 -2.07 -2.84
C THR A 160 -8.89 -2.76 -4.10
N LEU A 161 -8.01 -2.89 -5.09
CA LEU A 161 -8.24 -3.67 -6.30
C LEU A 161 -7.10 -4.67 -6.49
N GLY A 162 -7.44 -5.88 -6.93
CA GLY A 162 -6.51 -6.87 -7.44
C GLY A 162 -6.89 -7.26 -8.87
N MET A 163 -5.92 -7.48 -9.74
CA MET A 163 -6.12 -7.89 -11.13
C MET A 163 -5.33 -9.16 -11.40
N ASP A 164 -5.92 -10.05 -12.20
CA ASP A 164 -5.19 -11.17 -12.79
C ASP A 164 -4.24 -10.63 -13.88
N PRO A 165 -2.92 -10.70 -13.70
CA PRO A 165 -1.96 -10.11 -14.64
C PRO A 165 -1.93 -10.85 -16.00
N THR A 166 -2.42 -12.09 -16.05
CA THR A 166 -2.50 -12.88 -17.29
C THR A 166 -3.84 -12.74 -18.00
N ARG A 167 -4.89 -12.32 -17.27
CA ARG A 167 -6.24 -12.07 -17.77
C ARG A 167 -6.76 -10.75 -17.20
N PRO A 168 -6.32 -9.58 -17.72
CA PRO A 168 -6.67 -8.27 -17.18
C PRO A 168 -8.18 -7.94 -17.17
N SER A 169 -9.02 -8.77 -17.82
CA SER A 169 -10.47 -8.69 -17.67
C SER A 169 -11.00 -9.14 -16.32
N ILE A 170 -10.22 -9.90 -15.56
CA ILE A 170 -10.60 -10.38 -14.23
C ILE A 170 -10.03 -9.46 -13.17
N LEU A 171 -10.92 -8.78 -12.47
CA LEU A 171 -10.59 -7.91 -11.33
C LEU A 171 -11.35 -8.34 -10.08
N TYR A 172 -10.76 -8.04 -8.95
CA TYR A 172 -11.32 -8.21 -7.61
C TYR A 172 -11.30 -6.87 -6.90
N ALA A 173 -12.41 -6.49 -6.28
CA ALA A 173 -12.52 -5.28 -5.48
C ALA A 173 -12.76 -5.64 -4.02
N GLY A 174 -11.88 -5.15 -3.15
CA GLY A 174 -12.07 -5.21 -1.70
C GLY A 174 -12.83 -3.98 -1.24
N THR A 175 -13.97 -4.20 -0.59
CA THR A 175 -14.91 -3.15 -0.22
C THR A 175 -15.26 -3.21 1.26
N SER A 176 -15.97 -2.19 1.75
CA SER A 176 -16.58 -2.24 3.09
C SER A 176 -17.58 -3.40 3.26
N GLY A 177 -18.17 -3.87 2.17
CA GLY A 177 -19.18 -4.94 2.11
C GLY A 177 -18.65 -6.29 1.60
N GLY A 178 -17.33 -6.50 1.59
CA GLY A 178 -16.68 -7.74 1.15
C GLY A 178 -16.02 -7.64 -0.22
N VAL A 179 -15.81 -8.79 -0.84
CA VAL A 179 -15.15 -8.94 -2.14
C VAL A 179 -16.16 -8.97 -3.27
N TYR A 180 -15.91 -8.18 -4.30
CA TYR A 180 -16.59 -8.26 -5.59
C TYR A 180 -15.61 -8.70 -6.67
N LYS A 181 -16.11 -9.40 -7.68
CA LYS A 181 -15.35 -9.87 -8.84
C LYS A 181 -15.98 -9.36 -10.12
N SER A 182 -15.17 -8.84 -11.02
CA SER A 182 -15.53 -8.57 -12.42
C SER A 182 -14.77 -9.54 -13.32
N MET A 183 -15.36 -9.90 -14.46
CA MET A 183 -14.73 -10.71 -15.50
C MET A 183 -14.65 -9.98 -16.85
N ASP A 184 -15.00 -8.70 -16.84
CA ASP A 184 -15.24 -7.84 -18.00
C ASP A 184 -14.63 -6.44 -17.80
N GLN A 185 -13.42 -6.38 -17.21
CA GLN A 185 -12.67 -5.13 -17.00
C GLN A 185 -13.47 -4.07 -16.22
N ALA A 186 -14.05 -4.47 -15.10
CA ALA A 186 -14.88 -3.62 -14.23
C ALA A 186 -16.18 -3.11 -14.86
N ALA A 187 -16.62 -3.64 -16.01
CA ALA A 187 -17.91 -3.28 -16.58
C ALA A 187 -19.07 -3.74 -15.67
N HIS A 188 -19.00 -4.95 -15.12
CA HIS A 188 -19.98 -5.45 -14.16
C HIS A 188 -19.31 -6.22 -13.01
N TRP A 189 -19.87 -6.10 -11.81
CA TRP A 189 -19.33 -6.70 -10.59
C TRP A 189 -20.30 -7.63 -9.89
N VAL A 190 -19.80 -8.78 -9.43
CA VAL A 190 -20.56 -9.79 -8.70
C VAL A 190 -19.95 -10.03 -7.32
N LYS A 191 -20.77 -10.04 -6.26
CA LYS A 191 -20.32 -10.32 -4.89
C LYS A 191 -19.87 -11.78 -4.74
N VAL A 192 -18.70 -12.02 -4.15
CA VAL A 192 -18.07 -13.36 -4.04
C VAL A 192 -17.56 -13.64 -2.61
N ASN A 193 -18.46 -13.55 -1.61
CA ASN A 193 -18.10 -13.60 -0.19
C ASN A 193 -18.19 -14.98 0.49
N ASN A 194 -18.42 -16.06 -0.27
CA ASN A 194 -18.63 -17.39 0.32
C ASN A 194 -17.42 -17.84 1.16
N GLY A 195 -17.60 -17.93 2.48
CA GLY A 195 -16.52 -18.28 3.43
C GLY A 195 -15.62 -17.13 3.89
N LEU A 196 -15.85 -15.89 3.44
CA LEU A 196 -15.01 -14.73 3.83
C LEU A 196 -15.30 -14.25 5.26
N VAL A 197 -16.49 -14.49 5.80
CA VAL A 197 -16.88 -14.20 7.19
C VAL A 197 -17.95 -15.21 7.64
N PRO A 198 -17.93 -15.70 8.89
CA PRO A 198 -18.99 -16.57 9.43
C PRO A 198 -20.36 -15.89 9.35
N PRO A 199 -21.44 -16.61 8.99
CA PRO A 199 -22.78 -16.04 8.85
C PRO A 199 -23.25 -15.18 10.04
N ASP A 200 -22.77 -15.52 11.24
CA ASP A 200 -23.15 -14.86 12.50
C ASP A 200 -22.55 -13.45 12.65
N MET A 201 -21.42 -13.16 12.00
CA MET A 201 -20.76 -11.86 12.01
C MET A 201 -21.26 -10.91 10.91
N VAL A 202 -21.94 -11.44 9.87
CA VAL A 202 -22.49 -10.68 8.73
C VAL A 202 -23.54 -9.65 9.16
N LYS A 203 -24.10 -9.76 10.38
CA LYS A 203 -25.15 -8.88 10.92
C LYS A 203 -24.69 -7.46 11.25
N THR A 204 -23.39 -7.13 11.14
CA THR A 204 -22.91 -5.74 11.25
C THR A 204 -22.37 -5.26 9.90
N SER A 205 -22.80 -4.09 9.46
CA SER A 205 -22.44 -3.48 8.15
C SER A 205 -20.94 -3.21 7.94
N ARG A 206 -20.09 -3.56 8.91
CA ARG A 206 -18.64 -3.35 8.94
C ARG A 206 -17.83 -4.64 9.12
N ALA A 207 -18.47 -5.80 9.22
CA ALA A 207 -17.76 -7.05 9.51
C ALA A 207 -16.83 -7.52 8.38
N LEU A 208 -17.11 -7.14 7.14
CA LEU A 208 -16.36 -7.62 5.98
C LEU A 208 -15.13 -6.79 5.63
N ASN A 209 -15.21 -5.45 5.79
CA ASN A 209 -14.14 -4.45 5.55
C ASN A 209 -12.82 -5.04 5.03
N VAL A 210 -12.75 -5.25 3.72
CA VAL A 210 -11.58 -5.82 3.05
C VAL A 210 -10.54 -4.73 2.91
N THR A 211 -9.37 -4.93 3.50
CA THR A 211 -8.30 -3.93 3.56
C THR A 211 -7.25 -4.13 2.46
N SER A 212 -7.05 -5.36 1.99
CA SER A 212 -6.11 -5.69 0.92
C SER A 212 -6.61 -6.89 0.12
N ILE A 213 -6.44 -6.86 -1.20
CA ILE A 213 -6.62 -8.01 -2.09
C ILE A 213 -5.38 -8.18 -2.95
N LEU A 214 -4.86 -9.41 -3.04
CA LEU A 214 -3.78 -9.76 -3.97
C LEU A 214 -4.17 -11.01 -4.76
N VAL A 215 -4.01 -10.96 -6.08
CA VAL A 215 -4.14 -12.11 -6.98
C VAL A 215 -2.75 -12.69 -7.19
N ASP A 216 -2.60 -14.00 -7.04
CA ASP A 216 -1.32 -14.68 -7.25
C ASP A 216 -0.93 -14.64 -8.74
N PRO A 217 0.22 -14.06 -9.11
CA PRO A 217 0.61 -13.91 -10.51
C PRO A 217 0.99 -15.25 -11.17
N TYR A 218 1.32 -16.27 -10.38
CA TYR A 218 1.67 -17.62 -10.85
C TYR A 218 0.46 -18.56 -10.87
N GLU A 219 -0.52 -18.30 -9.99
CA GLU A 219 -1.76 -19.07 -9.88
C GLU A 219 -2.96 -18.14 -9.82
N PRO A 220 -3.48 -17.62 -10.94
CA PRO A 220 -4.48 -16.54 -10.86
C PRO A 220 -5.87 -16.91 -10.30
N ASN A 221 -6.11 -18.20 -10.03
CA ASN A 221 -7.28 -18.64 -9.26
C ASN A 221 -7.05 -18.57 -7.74
N THR A 222 -5.81 -18.34 -7.32
CA THR A 222 -5.39 -18.10 -5.95
C THR A 222 -5.44 -16.61 -5.64
N VAL A 223 -6.29 -16.22 -4.68
CA VAL A 223 -6.47 -14.82 -4.28
C VAL A 223 -6.43 -14.74 -2.75
N TYR A 224 -5.76 -13.73 -2.24
CA TYR A 224 -5.65 -13.43 -0.81
C TYR A 224 -6.47 -12.18 -0.49
N ALA A 225 -7.21 -12.22 0.61
CA ALA A 225 -7.99 -11.09 1.09
C ALA A 225 -7.76 -10.89 2.60
N ALA A 226 -7.25 -9.73 2.96
CA ALA A 226 -7.19 -9.30 4.36
C ALA A 226 -8.48 -8.54 4.72
N THR A 227 -9.03 -8.84 5.88
CA THR A 227 -10.17 -8.13 6.47
C THR A 227 -9.83 -7.67 7.88
N LEU A 228 -10.70 -6.87 8.49
CA LEU A 228 -10.58 -6.54 9.92
C LEU A 228 -10.74 -7.75 10.86
N ALA A 229 -11.20 -8.90 10.36
CA ALA A 229 -11.45 -10.12 11.14
C ALA A 229 -10.44 -11.26 10.85
N GLY A 230 -9.55 -11.08 9.87
CA GLY A 230 -8.48 -12.03 9.58
C GLY A 230 -8.08 -12.07 8.12
N LEU A 231 -7.19 -13.02 7.81
CA LEU A 231 -6.68 -13.25 6.47
C LEU A 231 -7.37 -14.48 5.84
N TYR A 232 -7.73 -14.35 4.56
CA TYR A 232 -8.45 -15.37 3.82
C TYR A 232 -7.77 -15.65 2.49
N LYS A 233 -7.89 -16.89 2.02
CA LYS A 233 -7.39 -17.37 0.74
C LYS A 233 -8.47 -18.14 -0.01
N THR A 234 -8.56 -17.94 -1.30
CA THR A 234 -9.25 -18.82 -2.24
C THR A 234 -8.22 -19.44 -3.18
N THR A 235 -8.50 -20.62 -3.71
CA THR A 235 -7.75 -21.27 -4.81
C THR A 235 -8.66 -21.65 -5.99
N ASP A 236 -9.91 -21.19 -5.96
CA ASP A 236 -10.96 -21.49 -6.93
C ASP A 236 -11.58 -20.23 -7.54
N ALA A 237 -10.78 -19.17 -7.61
CA ALA A 237 -11.13 -17.86 -8.17
C ALA A 237 -12.31 -17.17 -7.45
N ALA A 238 -12.32 -17.28 -6.12
CA ALA A 238 -13.32 -16.75 -5.18
C ALA A 238 -14.69 -17.45 -5.22
N LYS A 239 -14.77 -18.73 -5.59
CA LYS A 239 -15.99 -19.52 -5.35
C LYS A 239 -16.13 -19.87 -3.87
N GLY A 240 -15.01 -20.04 -3.16
CA GLY A 240 -14.95 -20.21 -1.72
C GLY A 240 -13.66 -19.65 -1.12
N TRP A 241 -13.78 -19.04 0.05
CA TRP A 241 -12.67 -18.54 0.85
C TRP A 241 -12.44 -19.43 2.07
N LYS A 242 -11.17 -19.60 2.42
CA LYS A 242 -10.71 -20.29 3.62
C LYS A 242 -9.91 -19.31 4.46
N ARG A 243 -10.18 -19.29 5.77
CA ARG A 243 -9.37 -18.53 6.71
C ARG A 243 -7.96 -19.13 6.80
N ILE A 244 -6.96 -18.27 6.84
CA ILE A 244 -5.54 -18.61 6.98
C ILE A 244 -4.91 -17.67 8.01
N GLY A 245 -3.66 -17.94 8.42
CA GLY A 245 -2.96 -17.08 9.38
C GLY A 245 -3.56 -17.09 10.79
N GLU A 246 -4.27 -18.15 11.17
CA GLU A 246 -4.85 -18.29 12.52
C GLU A 246 -3.78 -18.38 13.62
N SER A 247 -2.55 -18.74 13.25
CA SER A 247 -1.39 -18.75 14.13
C SER A 247 -0.78 -17.37 14.38
N LEU A 248 -1.19 -16.33 13.63
CA LEU A 248 -0.70 -14.96 13.84
C LEU A 248 -1.31 -14.38 15.11
N ALA A 249 -0.49 -13.72 15.93
CA ALA A 249 -0.96 -13.10 17.17
C ALA A 249 -1.90 -11.91 16.89
N ASP A 250 -1.48 -10.96 16.06
CA ASP A 250 -2.35 -9.91 15.53
C ASP A 250 -3.01 -10.32 14.21
N GLN A 251 -4.34 -10.28 14.20
CA GLN A 251 -5.17 -10.61 13.02
C GLN A 251 -5.42 -9.38 12.14
N MET A 252 -5.01 -8.19 12.58
CA MET A 252 -5.12 -6.95 11.80
C MET A 252 -3.93 -6.81 10.85
N ILE A 253 -4.13 -7.21 9.60
CA ILE A 253 -3.13 -7.06 8.53
C ILE A 253 -3.20 -5.64 7.95
N ILE A 254 -2.06 -4.95 7.92
CA ILE A 254 -1.95 -3.58 7.42
C ILE A 254 -1.51 -3.56 5.95
N ALA A 255 -0.52 -4.36 5.58
CA ALA A 255 -0.05 -4.48 4.19
C ALA A 255 0.29 -5.92 3.85
N MET A 256 0.23 -6.25 2.56
CA MET A 256 0.61 -7.55 2.02
C MET A 256 1.42 -7.37 0.73
N VAL A 257 2.37 -8.26 0.49
CA VAL A 257 3.09 -8.37 -0.79
C VAL A 257 3.26 -9.86 -1.14
N LEU A 258 2.97 -10.22 -2.38
CA LEU A 258 3.36 -11.53 -2.93
C LEU A 258 4.76 -11.41 -3.52
N ASP A 259 5.61 -12.39 -3.23
CA ASP A 259 6.95 -12.44 -3.79
C ASP A 259 6.87 -12.58 -5.32
N ARG A 260 7.48 -11.65 -6.03
CA ARG A 260 7.43 -11.58 -7.50
C ARG A 260 8.22 -12.68 -8.18
N THR A 261 9.08 -13.41 -7.47
CA THR A 261 9.94 -14.47 -8.03
C THR A 261 9.69 -15.85 -7.42
N ARG A 262 9.04 -15.92 -6.27
CA ARG A 262 8.78 -17.17 -5.56
C ARG A 262 7.29 -17.41 -5.44
N ARG A 263 6.82 -18.42 -6.17
CA ARG A 263 5.42 -18.87 -6.15
C ARG A 263 4.98 -19.22 -4.73
N GLY A 264 3.80 -18.73 -4.34
CA GLY A 264 3.19 -19.03 -3.04
C GLY A 264 3.83 -18.31 -1.84
N VAL A 265 4.89 -17.52 -2.04
CA VAL A 265 5.50 -16.77 -0.93
C VAL A 265 4.77 -15.45 -0.73
N ILE A 266 4.31 -15.21 0.49
CA ILE A 266 3.58 -14.00 0.88
C ILE A 266 4.22 -13.36 2.10
N TYR A 267 4.36 -12.04 2.06
CA TYR A 267 4.75 -11.19 3.17
C TYR A 267 3.54 -10.41 3.65
N ILE A 268 3.40 -10.30 4.97
CA ILE A 268 2.38 -9.48 5.60
C ILE A 268 3.01 -8.59 6.66
N THR A 269 2.38 -7.46 6.92
CA THR A 269 2.78 -6.56 8.00
C THR A 269 1.61 -6.16 8.89
N GLY A 270 1.92 -5.80 10.13
CA GLY A 270 0.94 -5.35 11.11
C GLY A 270 1.61 -4.65 12.29
N ARG A 271 0.97 -4.68 13.46
CA ARG A 271 1.56 -4.17 14.71
C ARG A 271 2.62 -5.11 15.29
N ASP A 272 2.62 -6.36 14.85
CA ASP A 272 3.54 -7.42 15.28
C ASP A 272 4.71 -7.63 14.32
N GLY A 273 4.90 -6.70 13.36
CA GLY A 273 6.07 -6.67 12.50
C GLY A 273 5.84 -7.29 11.13
N VAL A 274 6.91 -7.81 10.54
CA VAL A 274 6.89 -8.48 9.24
C VAL A 274 6.83 -9.99 9.44
N HIS A 275 5.93 -10.65 8.72
CA HIS A 275 5.85 -12.10 8.68
C HIS A 275 5.92 -12.58 7.24
N ARG A 276 6.50 -13.76 7.02
CA ARG A 276 6.56 -14.43 5.73
C ARG A 276 5.97 -15.82 5.83
N SER A 277 5.23 -16.22 4.80
CA SER A 277 4.78 -17.58 4.60
C SER A 277 5.37 -18.12 3.30
N GLU A 278 5.90 -19.33 3.33
CA GLU A 278 6.47 -20.03 2.17
C GLU A 278 5.46 -20.98 1.50
N ASP A 279 4.31 -21.21 2.14
CA ASP A 279 3.29 -22.21 1.74
C ASP A 279 1.94 -21.55 1.40
N GLY A 280 1.96 -20.27 1.03
CA GLY A 280 0.77 -19.52 0.64
C GLY A 280 -0.20 -19.30 1.79
N GLY A 281 0.33 -18.99 2.98
CA GLY A 281 -0.39 -18.53 4.16
C GLY A 281 -0.74 -19.61 5.19
N GLY A 282 -0.29 -20.85 5.01
CA GLY A 282 -0.52 -21.95 5.94
C GLY A 282 0.30 -21.81 7.22
N THR A 283 1.60 -21.55 7.08
CA THR A 283 2.54 -21.33 8.18
C THR A 283 3.30 -20.02 8.01
N TRP A 284 3.75 -19.43 9.12
CA TRP A 284 4.33 -18.09 9.16
C TRP A 284 5.60 -18.07 9.99
N VAL A 285 6.61 -17.34 9.50
CA VAL A 285 7.83 -17.01 10.23
C VAL A 285 7.91 -15.51 10.48
N VAL A 286 8.44 -15.11 11.63
CA VAL A 286 8.61 -13.72 12.04
C VAL A 286 9.94 -13.19 11.51
N LEU A 287 9.93 -12.01 10.89
CA LEU A 287 11.06 -11.39 10.21
C LEU A 287 11.38 -10.00 10.78
N ASN A 288 11.58 -9.91 12.11
CA ASN A 288 11.71 -8.63 12.81
C ASN A 288 13.14 -8.23 13.19
N LYS A 289 14.14 -9.03 12.80
CA LYS A 289 15.53 -8.78 13.20
C LYS A 289 16.04 -7.46 12.61
N GLY A 290 16.49 -6.54 13.48
CA GLY A 290 17.01 -5.22 13.10
C GLY A 290 15.97 -4.09 13.10
N LEU A 291 14.67 -4.40 13.18
CA LEU A 291 13.63 -3.38 13.34
C LEU A 291 13.62 -2.83 14.77
N ALA A 292 13.65 -1.50 14.94
CA ALA A 292 13.49 -0.88 16.26
C ALA A 292 12.03 -0.82 16.74
N THR A 293 11.06 -1.10 15.85
CA THR A 293 9.64 -1.21 16.17
C THR A 293 8.98 -2.24 15.27
N THR A 294 7.97 -2.94 15.79
CA THR A 294 7.15 -3.88 15.04
C THR A 294 5.91 -3.24 14.41
N ASN A 295 5.68 -1.94 14.59
CA ASN A 295 4.54 -1.27 13.97
C ASN A 295 4.84 -0.91 12.52
N ILE A 296 4.67 -1.89 11.62
CA ILE A 296 5.03 -1.81 10.21
C ILE A 296 3.80 -1.52 9.36
N ARG A 297 3.81 -0.35 8.73
CA ARG A 297 2.67 0.22 8.04
C ARG A 297 2.64 -0.08 6.54
N THR A 298 3.80 -0.27 5.93
CA THR A 298 3.92 -0.55 4.50
C THR A 298 5.17 -1.38 4.25
N ILE A 299 5.12 -2.23 3.22
CA ILE A 299 6.23 -3.02 2.75
C ILE A 299 6.24 -3.00 1.22
N ALA A 300 7.43 -2.95 0.62
CA ALA A 300 7.61 -2.99 -0.83
C ALA A 300 8.79 -3.88 -1.19
N GLN A 301 8.61 -4.77 -2.17
CA GLN A 301 9.69 -5.54 -2.80
C GLN A 301 10.20 -4.78 -4.03
N SER A 302 11.52 -4.69 -4.20
CA SER A 302 12.13 -4.10 -5.39
C SER A 302 11.87 -4.97 -6.62
N GLU A 303 11.51 -4.33 -7.73
CA GLU A 303 11.37 -5.02 -9.03
C GLU A 303 12.72 -5.30 -9.68
N ALA A 304 13.72 -4.45 -9.41
CA ALA A 304 15.07 -4.60 -9.95
C ALA A 304 15.89 -5.67 -9.20
N ASP A 305 15.58 -5.89 -7.92
CA ASP A 305 16.23 -6.91 -7.09
C ASP A 305 15.22 -7.51 -6.09
N PRO A 306 14.64 -8.68 -6.40
CA PRO A 306 13.63 -9.32 -5.56
C PRO A 306 14.11 -9.72 -4.15
N GLY A 307 15.43 -9.72 -3.88
CA GLY A 307 15.98 -9.88 -2.54
C GLY A 307 15.88 -8.62 -1.68
N VAL A 308 15.66 -7.46 -2.31
CA VAL A 308 15.59 -6.17 -1.61
C VAL A 308 14.16 -5.81 -1.25
N PHE A 309 13.94 -5.55 0.03
CA PHE A 309 12.66 -5.09 0.58
C PHE A 309 12.84 -3.78 1.35
N TYR A 310 11.77 -2.99 1.37
CA TYR A 310 11.67 -1.79 2.18
C TYR A 310 10.47 -1.89 3.11
N ALA A 311 10.64 -1.46 4.36
CA ALA A 311 9.57 -1.43 5.36
C ALA A 311 9.43 -0.03 5.94
N GLY A 312 8.21 0.51 5.87
CA GLY A 312 7.85 1.80 6.44
C GLY A 312 7.14 1.61 7.77
N THR A 313 7.59 2.33 8.80
CA THR A 313 7.06 2.17 10.16
C THR A 313 6.15 3.31 10.58
N ASN A 314 5.32 3.07 11.61
CA ASN A 314 4.51 4.10 12.24
C ASN A 314 5.28 4.83 13.37
N GLY A 315 6.44 5.43 13.03
CA GLY A 315 7.17 6.31 13.96
C GLY A 315 8.67 6.07 14.12
N SER A 316 9.25 5.08 13.42
CA SER A 316 10.69 4.76 13.44
C SER A 316 11.37 4.91 12.07
N GLY A 317 10.69 5.50 11.08
CA GLY A 317 11.24 5.75 9.75
C GLY A 317 11.17 4.56 8.80
N LEU A 318 12.10 4.56 7.84
CA LEU A 318 12.21 3.61 6.74
C LEU A 318 13.34 2.62 7.03
N TYR A 319 13.11 1.35 6.69
CA TYR A 319 14.10 0.27 6.78
C TYR A 319 14.28 -0.39 5.43
N ARG A 320 15.46 -0.97 5.20
CA ARG A 320 15.79 -1.78 4.03
C ARG A 320 16.33 -3.13 4.47
N SER A 321 15.92 -4.19 3.77
CA SER A 321 16.54 -5.51 3.82
C SER A 321 17.10 -5.83 2.43
N GLN A 322 18.23 -6.53 2.38
CA GLN A 322 18.87 -7.02 1.14
C GLN A 322 18.85 -8.55 1.05
N ASP A 323 18.18 -9.20 1.99
CA ASP A 323 18.16 -10.65 2.21
C ASP A 323 16.73 -11.16 2.39
N ALA A 324 15.80 -10.63 1.58
CA ALA A 324 14.40 -11.04 1.54
C ALA A 324 13.66 -10.92 2.89
N GLY A 325 14.02 -9.90 3.68
CA GLY A 325 13.43 -9.57 4.96
C GLY A 325 14.07 -10.23 6.17
N GLU A 326 15.16 -11.00 6.02
CA GLU A 326 15.81 -11.69 7.15
C GLU A 326 16.47 -10.70 8.13
N ILE A 327 17.10 -9.63 7.62
CA ILE A 327 17.70 -8.56 8.42
C ILE A 327 17.27 -7.19 7.87
N TRP A 328 16.83 -6.32 8.77
CA TRP A 328 16.44 -4.94 8.46
C TRP A 328 17.46 -3.95 8.99
N GLU A 329 17.86 -3.01 8.14
CA GLU A 329 18.73 -1.89 8.48
C GLU A 329 17.94 -0.58 8.39
N PRO A 330 18.07 0.32 9.38
CA PRO A 330 17.44 1.63 9.30
C PRO A 330 18.07 2.46 8.18
N MET A 331 17.24 3.16 7.42
CA MET A 331 17.67 4.11 6.41
C MET A 331 17.77 5.53 6.99
N PRO A 332 18.53 6.45 6.34
CA PRO A 332 18.55 7.86 6.71
C PRO A 332 17.13 8.46 6.81
N VAL A 333 16.98 9.39 7.76
CA VAL A 333 15.67 9.97 8.11
C VAL A 333 15.06 10.69 6.90
N VAL A 334 13.82 10.33 6.58
CA VAL A 334 13.03 11.00 5.54
C VAL A 334 12.58 12.37 6.07
N GLY A 335 12.92 13.44 5.35
CA GLY A 335 12.47 14.80 5.71
C GLY A 335 13.18 15.45 6.90
N GLY A 336 14.24 14.82 7.43
CA GLY A 336 15.11 15.49 8.41
C GLY A 336 15.80 16.70 7.78
N LYS A 337 15.85 17.83 8.50
CA LYS A 337 16.83 18.87 8.17
C LYS A 337 18.23 18.31 8.47
N PRO A 338 19.22 18.55 7.60
CA PRO A 338 20.58 18.06 7.79
C PRO A 338 21.19 18.53 9.11
#